data_AF-A0A5S3WLT4-F1
#
_entry.id   AF-A0A5S3WLT4-F1
#
_cell.length_a   1.000
_cell.length_b   1.000
_cell.length_c   1.000
_cell.angle_alpha   90.00
_cell.angle_beta   90.00
_cell.angle_gamma   90.00
#
_symmetry.space_group_name_H-M   'P 1'
#
loop_
_entity.id
_entity.type
_entity.pdbx_description
1 polymer ?
#
loop_
_entity_poly.entity_id
_entity_poly.type
_entity_poly.pdbx_seq_one_letter_code
_entity_poly.pdbx_strand_id
1 'polypeptide(L)'
;MASLFVYGTLAPGCPNEHVLADVDGQWQPGKVSGQLRNAGWGAELGYPGLILDDGAQQVSGLVFTSEQLSAYWHRLDEFEGAHYTRVLTDVELDSGAIIQACVYTLAQG
;
A
#
# COMPACT_ATOMS: atom_id res chain seq x y z
N MET A 1 16.59 0.24 -4.18
CA MET A 1 15.45 1.14 -3.92
C MET A 1 14.18 0.30 -3.99
N ALA A 2 13.25 0.51 -3.07
CA ALA A 2 11.99 -0.24 -3.02
C ALA A 2 10.81 0.74 -2.96
N SER A 3 9.65 0.28 -3.41
CA SER A 3 8.42 1.07 -3.48
C SER A 3 7.28 0.34 -2.78
N LEU A 4 6.45 1.09 -2.05
CA LEU A 4 5.25 0.64 -1.37
C LEU A 4 4.06 1.47 -1.85
N PHE A 5 3.04 0.83 -2.40
CA PHE A 5 1.76 1.45 -2.69
C PHE A 5 0.88 1.43 -1.44
N VAL A 6 0.44 2.61 -1.04
CA VAL A 6 -0.35 2.88 0.15
C VAL A 6 -1.67 3.49 -0.26
N TYR A 7 -2.78 2.86 0.15
CA TYR A 7 -4.14 3.29 -0.17
C TYR A 7 -5.00 3.51 1.09
N GLY A 8 -4.37 3.52 2.26
CA GLY A 8 -5.06 3.53 3.55
C GLY A 8 -4.29 4.21 4.66
N THR A 9 -4.36 3.67 5.87
CA THR A 9 -3.93 4.35 7.11
C THR A 9 -2.46 4.74 7.19
N LEU A 10 -1.60 4.17 6.36
CA LEU A 10 -0.16 4.46 6.30
C LEU A 10 0.18 5.73 5.49
N ALA A 11 -0.80 6.33 4.81
CA ALA A 11 -0.58 7.53 4.00
C ALA A 11 -0.25 8.75 4.91
N PRO A 12 0.45 9.78 4.38
CA PRO A 12 0.72 11.00 5.13
C PRO A 12 -0.59 11.64 5.64
N GLY A 13 -0.60 12.08 6.90
CA GLY A 13 -1.78 12.65 7.58
C GLY A 13 -2.81 11.64 8.07
N CYS A 14 -2.57 10.33 7.92
CA CYS A 14 -3.42 9.27 8.43
C CYS A 14 -2.91 8.74 9.79
N PRO A 15 -3.74 8.04 10.59
CA PRO A 15 -3.38 7.65 11.96
C PRO A 15 -2.09 6.82 12.07
N ASN A 16 -1.71 6.09 11.02
CA ASN A 16 -0.53 5.22 11.00
C ASN A 16 0.62 5.77 10.17
N GLU A 17 0.62 7.07 9.83
CA GLU A 17 1.73 7.70 9.10
C GLU A 17 3.08 7.51 9.83
N HIS A 18 3.04 7.47 11.16
CA HIS A 18 4.22 7.32 12.03
C HIS A 18 5.01 6.03 11.77
N VAL A 19 4.41 5.02 11.13
CA VAL A 19 5.09 3.77 10.76
C VAL A 19 6.12 4.00 9.63
N LEU A 20 5.82 4.94 8.74
CA LEU A 20 6.68 5.32 7.60
C LEU A 20 7.35 6.69 7.80
N ALA A 21 6.95 7.48 8.80
CA ALA A 21 7.46 8.83 9.03
C ALA A 21 8.98 8.88 9.29
N ASP A 22 9.54 7.82 9.87
CA ASP A 22 10.99 7.70 10.13
C ASP A 22 11.79 7.27 8.89
N VAL A 23 11.12 7.00 7.76
CA VAL A 23 11.76 6.55 6.53
C VAL A 23 11.85 7.73 5.56
N ASP A 24 13.06 8.15 5.24
CA ASP A 24 13.27 9.15 4.20
C ASP A 24 12.91 8.57 2.83
N GLY A 25 12.00 9.22 2.12
CA GLY A 25 11.56 8.78 0.81
C GLY A 25 10.70 9.81 0.08
N GLN A 26 10.24 9.40 -1.10
CA GLN A 26 9.39 10.22 -1.95
C GLN A 26 8.00 9.62 -2.07
N TRP A 27 6.99 10.47 -2.03
CA TRP A 27 5.60 10.11 -2.25
C TRP A 27 5.16 10.56 -3.63
N GLN A 28 4.51 9.67 -4.38
CA GLN A 28 3.95 9.96 -5.70
C GLN A 28 2.52 9.41 -5.80
N PRO A 29 1.58 10.13 -6.42
CA PRO A 29 0.26 9.58 -6.68
C PRO A 29 0.32 8.44 -7.69
N GLY A 30 -0.43 7.37 -7.42
CA GLY A 30 -0.53 6.22 -8.30
C GLY A 30 -1.84 5.46 -8.14
N LYS A 31 -2.05 4.47 -9.00
CA LYS A 31 -3.25 3.64 -9.03
C LYS A 31 -2.88 2.19 -9.32
N VAL A 32 -3.64 1.27 -8.74
CA VAL A 32 -3.53 -0.18 -8.99
C VAL A 32 -4.88 -0.73 -9.43
N SER A 33 -4.87 -1.80 -10.23
CA SER A 33 -6.09 -2.54 -10.56
C SER A 33 -6.51 -3.40 -9.38
N GLY A 34 -7.75 -3.23 -8.94
CA GLY A 34 -8.28 -3.97 -7.80
C GLY A 34 -9.56 -3.38 -7.22
N GLN A 35 -10.02 -4.00 -6.15
CA GLN A 35 -11.25 -3.64 -5.44
C GLN A 35 -11.00 -3.42 -3.97
N LEU A 36 -11.62 -2.37 -3.43
CA LEU A 36 -11.68 -2.14 -1.99
C LEU A 36 -12.82 -2.96 -1.38
N ARG A 37 -12.52 -3.71 -0.33
CA ARG A 37 -13.47 -4.48 0.47
C ARG A 37 -13.46 -3.96 1.90
N ASN A 38 -14.63 -3.83 2.50
CA ASN A 38 -14.77 -3.45 3.90
C ASN A 38 -14.40 -4.62 4.82
N ALA A 39 -13.12 -4.99 4.81
CA ALA A 39 -12.51 -6.09 5.54
C ALA A 39 -11.06 -5.72 5.90
N GLY A 40 -10.48 -6.45 6.86
CA GLY A 40 -9.19 -6.11 7.49
C GLY A 40 -9.36 -5.15 8.66
N TRP A 41 -8.33 -5.06 9.52
CA TRP A 41 -8.40 -4.22 10.72
C TRP A 41 -8.48 -2.72 10.37
N GLY A 42 -7.93 -2.31 9.22
CA GLY A 42 -8.06 -0.94 8.72
C GLY A 42 -9.50 -0.52 8.43
N ALA A 43 -10.39 -1.47 8.11
CA ALA A 43 -11.78 -1.19 7.78
C ALA A 43 -12.56 -0.62 8.97
N GLU A 44 -12.22 -1.03 10.20
CA GLU A 44 -12.81 -0.47 11.43
C GLU A 44 -12.45 1.01 11.63
N LEU A 45 -11.35 1.47 11.01
CA LEU A 45 -10.91 2.86 10.99
C LEU A 45 -11.43 3.63 9.76
N GLY A 46 -12.27 3.01 8.93
CA GLY A 46 -12.79 3.59 7.69
C GLY A 46 -11.90 3.40 6.46
N TYR A 47 -10.87 2.55 6.55
CA TYR A 47 -9.94 2.27 5.45
C TYR A 47 -10.13 0.82 4.96
N PRO A 48 -10.94 0.60 3.91
CA PRO A 48 -11.19 -0.75 3.40
C PRO A 48 -9.90 -1.39 2.87
N GLY A 49 -9.76 -2.71 3.02
CA GLY A 49 -8.64 -3.47 2.48
C GLY A 49 -8.73 -3.66 0.96
N LEU A 50 -7.58 -3.75 0.30
CA LEU A 50 -7.46 -3.97 -1.14
C LEU A 50 -7.40 -5.45 -1.48
N ILE A 51 -8.09 -5.83 -2.55
CA ILE A 51 -7.87 -7.09 -3.27
C ILE A 51 -7.45 -6.72 -4.69
N LEU A 52 -6.28 -7.20 -5.12
CA LEU A 52 -5.83 -7.03 -6.51
C LEU A 52 -6.68 -7.91 -7.42
N ASP A 53 -7.08 -7.36 -8.56
CA ASP A 53 -7.72 -8.08 -9.64
C ASP A 53 -7.33 -7.51 -11.01
N ASP A 54 -7.53 -8.30 -12.07
CA ASP A 54 -7.36 -7.84 -13.46
C ASP A 54 -8.61 -7.09 -13.97
N GLY A 55 -9.42 -6.56 -13.05
CA GLY A 55 -10.68 -5.90 -13.35
C GLY A 55 -10.48 -4.49 -13.90
N ALA A 56 -11.60 -3.86 -14.26
CA ALA A 56 -11.61 -2.46 -14.70
C ALA A 56 -11.60 -1.46 -13.52
N GLN A 57 -11.66 -1.93 -12.28
CA GLN A 57 -11.64 -1.04 -11.12
C GLN A 57 -10.21 -0.66 -10.77
N GLN A 58 -9.99 0.64 -10.59
CA GLN A 58 -8.72 1.17 -10.14
C GLN A 58 -8.88 1.73 -8.73
N VAL A 59 -7.90 1.42 -7.88
CA VAL A 59 -7.79 1.97 -6.53
C VAL A 59 -6.69 3.02 -6.55
N SER A 60 -7.05 4.25 -6.22
CA SER A 60 -6.11 5.36 -6.09
C SER A 60 -5.40 5.30 -4.74
N GLY A 61 -4.12 5.68 -4.74
CA GLY A 61 -3.30 5.75 -3.54
C GLY A 61 -2.03 6.55 -3.80
N LEU A 62 -1.04 6.33 -2.95
CA LEU A 62 0.28 6.95 -3.05
C LEU A 62 1.35 5.86 -3.05
N VAL A 63 2.35 6.00 -3.91
CA VAL A 63 3.57 5.20 -3.88
C VAL A 63 4.60 5.92 -3.04
N PHE A 64 5.04 5.26 -1.97
CA PHE A 64 6.21 5.65 -1.21
C PHE A 64 7.44 4.90 -1.72
N THR A 65 8.45 5.63 -2.17
CA THR A 65 9.70 5.06 -2.67
C THR A 65 10.88 5.49 -1.79
N SER A 66 11.67 4.53 -1.33
CA SER A 66 12.84 4.78 -0.50
C SER A 66 13.90 3.69 -0.65
N GLU A 67 15.17 4.05 -0.42
CA GLU A 67 16.26 3.08 -0.31
C GLU A 67 16.21 2.31 1.01
N GLN A 68 15.73 2.94 2.07
CA GLN A 68 15.66 2.38 3.43
C GLN A 68 14.46 1.46 3.64
N LEU A 69 13.41 1.58 2.82
CA LEU A 69 12.17 0.81 2.94
C LEU A 69 12.40 -0.72 2.99
N SER A 70 13.44 -1.19 2.32
CA SER A 70 13.84 -2.61 2.33
C SER A 70 14.10 -3.16 3.73
N ALA A 71 14.64 -2.33 4.63
CA ALA A 71 14.90 -2.69 6.02
C ALA A 71 13.63 -2.64 6.90
N TYR A 72 12.58 -1.94 6.44
CA TYR A 72 11.33 -1.74 7.19
C TYR A 72 10.27 -2.79 6.85
N TRP A 73 10.53 -3.67 5.88
CA TRP A 73 9.57 -4.69 5.45
C TRP A 73 9.09 -5.59 6.59
N HIS A 74 10.00 -6.05 7.46
CA HIS A 74 9.61 -6.88 8.59
C HIS A 74 8.65 -6.15 9.54
N ARG A 75 8.93 -4.88 9.85
CA ARG A 75 8.09 -4.06 10.74
C ARG A 75 6.70 -3.82 10.13
N LEU A 76 6.63 -3.59 8.82
CA LEU A 76 5.37 -3.41 8.11
C LEU A 76 4.58 -4.72 8.06
N ASP A 77 5.24 -5.85 7.77
CA ASP A 77 4.61 -7.17 7.76
C ASP A 77 4.05 -7.54 9.16
N GLU A 78 4.78 -7.23 10.24
CA GLU A 78 4.31 -7.41 11.63
C GLU A 78 3.14 -6.48 11.99
N PHE A 79 3.17 -5.23 11.54
CA PHE A 79 2.12 -4.25 11.82
C PHE A 79 0.79 -4.62 11.14
N GLU A 80 0.85 -4.98 9.87
CA GLU A 80 -0.33 -5.39 9.10
C GLU A 80 -0.84 -6.77 9.55
N GLY A 81 0.07 -7.62 10.01
CA GLY A 81 -0.21 -8.90 10.63
C GLY A 81 -0.88 -9.89 9.67
N ALA A 82 -1.58 -10.88 10.24
CA ALA A 82 -2.19 -11.97 9.48
C ALA A 82 -3.37 -11.53 8.58
N HIS A 83 -3.86 -10.29 8.72
CA HIS A 83 -4.98 -9.78 7.94
C HIS A 83 -4.60 -9.34 6.53
N TYR A 84 -3.32 -9.08 6.29
CA TYR A 84 -2.83 -8.64 5.00
C TYR A 84 -1.61 -9.43 4.55
N THR A 85 -1.40 -9.48 3.24
CA THR A 85 -0.24 -10.08 2.60
C THR A 85 0.39 -9.07 1.68
N ARG A 86 1.71 -8.92 1.79
CA ARG A 86 2.49 -8.08 0.89
C ARG A 86 2.67 -8.77 -0.46
N VAL A 87 2.21 -8.12 -1.51
CA VAL A 87 2.26 -8.60 -2.89
C VAL A 87 2.96 -7.56 -3.75
N LEU A 88 3.75 -8.01 -4.72
CA LEU A 88 4.32 -7.12 -5.74
C LEU A 88 3.30 -6.92 -6.85
N THR A 89 2.99 -5.67 -7.20
CA THR A 89 2.05 -5.33 -8.27
C THR A 89 2.60 -4.21 -9.14
N ASP A 90 2.04 -4.09 -10.33
CA ASP A 90 2.24 -2.93 -11.18
C ASP A 90 1.34 -1.78 -10.69
N VAL A 91 1.92 -0.59 -10.60
CA VAL A 91 1.25 0.66 -10.24
C VAL A 91 1.41 1.64 -11.38
N GLU A 92 0.29 2.19 -11.84
CA GLU A 92 0.26 3.28 -12.79
C GLU A 92 0.39 4.61 -12.03
N LEU A 93 1.49 5.31 -12.23
CA LEU A 93 1.70 6.67 -11.70
C LEU A 93 0.84 7.67 -12.47
N ASP A 94 0.56 8.83 -11.88
CA ASP A 94 -0.22 9.89 -12.55
C ASP A 94 0.50 10.46 -13.80
N SER A 95 1.80 10.21 -13.94
CA SER A 95 2.58 10.50 -15.14
C SER A 95 2.30 9.54 -16.31
N GLY A 96 1.53 8.48 -16.09
CA GLY A 96 1.31 7.36 -17.02
C GLY A 96 2.43 6.32 -17.02
N ALA A 97 3.46 6.48 -16.18
CA ALA A 97 4.51 5.49 -16.02
C ALA A 97 4.02 4.31 -15.18
N ILE A 98 4.35 3.08 -15.60
CA ILE A 98 4.08 1.87 -14.81
C ILE A 98 5.35 1.50 -14.06
N ILE A 99 5.24 1.34 -12.74
CA ILE A 99 6.33 0.89 -11.87
C ILE A 99 5.91 -0.31 -11.04
N GLN A 100 6.87 -1.10 -10.56
CA GLN A 100 6.59 -2.16 -9.61
C GLN A 100 6.66 -1.65 -8.18
N ALA A 101 5.62 -1.90 -7.40
CA ALA A 101 5.60 -1.59 -5.97
C ALA A 101 4.98 -2.74 -5.17
N CYS A 102 5.44 -2.90 -3.94
CA CYS A 102 4.78 -3.76 -2.97
C CYS A 102 3.46 -3.11 -2.53
N VAL A 103 2.45 -3.90 -2.24
CA VAL A 103 1.17 -3.45 -1.67
C VAL A 103 0.67 -4.47 -0.66
N TYR A 104 0.07 -4.00 0.43
CA TYR A 104 -0.61 -4.89 1.37
C TYR A 104 -2.04 -5.13 0.90
N THR A 105 -2.32 -6.37 0.52
CA THR A 105 -3.66 -6.82 0.12
C THR A 105 -4.28 -7.65 1.21
N LEU A 106 -5.60 -7.76 1.27
CA LEU A 106 -6.26 -8.64 2.22
C LEU A 106 -5.76 -10.07 2.05
N ALA A 107 -5.34 -10.68 3.16
CA ALA A 107 -4.95 -12.08 3.17
C ALA A 107 -6.16 -12.92 2.74
N GLN A 108 -6.03 -13.63 1.61
CA GLN A 108 -7.03 -14.60 1.20
C GLN A 108 -6.73 -15.89 1.96
N GLY A 109 -7.55 -16.19 2.97
CA GLY A 109 -7.52 -17.45 3.72
C GLY A 109 -8.15 -18.60 2.96
#